data_AF-A0A0C2SVY4-F1
#
_entry.id   AF-A0A0C2SVY4-F1
#
_cell.length_a   1.000
_cell.length_b   1.000
_cell.length_c   1.000
_cell.angle_alpha   90.00
_cell.angle_beta   90.00
_cell.angle_gamma   90.00
#
_symmetry.space_group_name_H-M   'P 1'
#
loop_
_entity.id
_entity.type
_entity.pdbx_description
1 polymer ?
#
loop_
_entity_poly.entity_id
_entity_poly.type
_entity_poly.pdbx_seq_one_letter_code
_entity_poly.pdbx_strand_id
1 'polypeptide(L)'
;MSQFTRTINISCKDLGGSAPIFLLLTFDDQPMQGIYKDYFPVVWRLATFMPEGSYVMTATYNNQLVFVNPKIEYGNVTSAATWINIDPGEQTELTEQSDSATKSFTQPTDGAGDNTVKATNKTQNPQTIGVGFDNGNSDIQPPTLLVFNETGSGHNVTAEFTPTLSAYVVGGYQEGSILRGAIATPAAWKRDLAALPETSNWKLERQGDPVFGKYSITAA
;
A
#
# COMPACT_ATOMS: atom_id res chain seq x y z
N MET A 1 16.35 5.36 9.89
CA MET A 1 16.11 6.45 8.90
C MET A 1 15.33 7.55 9.59
N SER A 2 15.51 8.83 9.24
CA SER A 2 14.65 9.91 9.78
C SER A 2 13.24 9.78 9.23
N GLN A 3 12.22 10.00 10.07
CA GLN A 3 10.84 10.05 9.63
C GLN A 3 10.64 11.19 8.62
N PHE A 4 9.86 10.95 7.58
CA PHE A 4 9.48 11.93 6.57
C PHE A 4 8.09 11.66 6.01
N THR A 5 7.44 12.73 5.60
CA THR A 5 6.12 12.70 4.95
C THR A 5 6.24 13.20 3.51
N ARG A 6 5.45 12.63 2.61
CA ARG A 6 5.32 13.04 1.20
C ARG A 6 3.86 13.19 0.84
N THR A 7 3.51 14.34 0.29
CA THR A 7 2.19 14.62 -0.27
C THR A 7 2.29 14.69 -1.78
N ILE A 8 1.44 13.92 -2.45
CA ILE A 8 1.38 13.82 -3.90
C ILE A 8 0.01 14.36 -4.32
N ASN A 9 0.01 15.40 -5.14
CA ASN A 9 -1.19 15.92 -5.77
C ASN A 9 -1.17 15.55 -7.25
N ILE A 10 -2.16 14.80 -7.70
CA ILE A 10 -2.35 14.47 -9.10
C ILE A 10 -3.61 15.20 -9.55
N SER A 11 -3.44 16.15 -10.46
CA SER A 11 -4.52 17.00 -10.97
C SER A 11 -4.79 16.73 -12.44
N CYS A 12 -6.04 16.92 -12.86
CA CYS A 12 -6.41 16.92 -14.26
C CYS A 12 -7.47 17.99 -14.52
N LYS A 13 -7.57 18.39 -15.79
CA LYS A 13 -8.64 19.21 -16.30
C LYS A 13 -9.10 18.62 -17.63
N ASP A 14 -10.40 18.40 -17.77
CA ASP A 14 -11.06 18.00 -19.02
C ASP A 14 -10.30 16.88 -19.75
N LEU A 15 -10.26 15.68 -19.13
CA LEU A 15 -9.57 14.51 -19.67
C LEU A 15 -10.16 14.00 -21.01
N GLY A 16 -11.39 14.41 -21.31
CA GLY A 16 -12.14 13.98 -22.49
C GLY A 16 -12.54 12.50 -22.44
N GLY A 17 -13.12 12.02 -23.54
CA GLY A 17 -13.70 10.68 -23.62
C GLY A 17 -15.17 10.63 -23.22
N SER A 18 -15.72 9.42 -23.17
CA SER A 18 -17.15 9.18 -22.94
C SER A 18 -17.48 8.52 -21.59
N ALA A 19 -16.47 8.16 -20.79
CA ALA A 19 -16.65 7.43 -19.54
C ALA A 19 -15.67 7.91 -18.46
N PRO A 20 -16.01 7.72 -17.17
CA PRO A 20 -15.08 7.97 -16.07
C PRO A 20 -13.83 7.12 -16.19
N ILE A 21 -12.70 7.66 -15.74
CA ILE A 21 -11.46 6.90 -15.59
C ILE A 21 -11.15 6.71 -14.11
N PHE A 22 -10.39 5.66 -13.81
CA PHE A 22 -10.03 5.28 -12.45
C PHE A 22 -8.51 5.29 -12.34
N LEU A 23 -7.97 6.10 -11.42
CA LEU A 23 -6.55 6.16 -11.11
C LEU A 23 -6.27 5.38 -9.84
N LEU A 24 -5.57 4.27 -9.98
CA LEU A 24 -5.19 3.34 -8.92
C LEU A 24 -3.74 3.59 -8.53
N LEU A 25 -3.48 3.77 -7.23
CA LEU A 25 -2.14 3.87 -6.66
C LEU A 25 -1.83 2.63 -5.81
N THR A 26 -0.65 2.02 -5.99
CA THR A 26 -0.21 0.83 -5.23
C THR A 26 1.32 0.74 -5.14
N PHE A 27 1.81 -0.04 -4.17
CA PHE A 27 3.22 -0.31 -3.92
C PHE A 27 3.57 -1.74 -4.36
N ASP A 28 3.60 -1.97 -5.66
CA ASP A 28 3.78 -3.29 -6.29
C ASP A 28 5.21 -3.56 -6.78
N ASP A 29 6.16 -2.69 -6.44
CA ASP A 29 7.57 -2.83 -6.78
C ASP A 29 8.42 -2.91 -5.52
N GLN A 30 8.47 -4.10 -4.95
CA GLN A 30 9.25 -4.38 -3.74
C GLN A 30 10.48 -5.23 -4.11
N PRO A 31 11.61 -5.07 -3.40
CA PRO A 31 12.84 -5.83 -3.69
C PRO A 31 12.73 -7.33 -3.33
N MET A 32 11.67 -7.71 -2.62
CA MET A 32 11.38 -9.07 -2.22
C MET A 32 10.98 -9.98 -3.40
N GLN A 33 11.32 -11.26 -3.30
CA GLN A 33 10.82 -12.28 -4.22
C GLN A 33 9.44 -12.77 -3.78
N GLY A 34 8.65 -13.30 -4.72
CA GLY A 34 7.37 -13.95 -4.39
C GLY A 34 6.14 -13.04 -4.46
N ILE A 35 6.23 -11.88 -5.14
CA ILE A 35 5.05 -11.05 -5.42
C ILE A 35 3.94 -11.88 -6.10
N TYR A 36 2.70 -11.69 -5.66
CA TYR A 36 1.51 -12.43 -6.08
C TYR A 36 1.49 -13.92 -5.72
N LYS A 37 2.43 -14.38 -4.91
CA LYS A 37 2.49 -15.76 -4.41
C LYS A 37 2.63 -15.80 -2.90
N ASP A 38 3.71 -15.22 -2.40
CA ASP A 38 4.09 -15.21 -0.99
C ASP A 38 3.60 -13.91 -0.32
N TYR A 39 3.58 -12.81 -1.07
CA TYR A 39 2.96 -11.55 -0.65
C TYR A 39 2.18 -10.89 -1.77
N PHE A 40 1.23 -10.04 -1.40
CA PHE A 40 0.28 -9.44 -2.31
C PHE A 40 0.19 -7.92 -2.06
N PRO A 41 0.47 -7.08 -3.07
CA PRO A 41 0.22 -5.65 -2.97
C PRO A 41 -1.26 -5.35 -2.80
N VAL A 42 -1.57 -4.23 -2.16
CA VAL A 42 -2.92 -3.73 -1.92
C VAL A 42 -3.11 -2.42 -2.68
N VAL A 43 -4.30 -2.21 -3.23
CA VAL A 43 -4.70 -0.91 -3.77
C VAL A 43 -4.75 0.09 -2.64
N TRP A 44 -3.80 1.02 -2.64
CA TRP A 44 -3.63 1.97 -1.55
C TRP A 44 -4.60 3.15 -1.67
N ARG A 45 -4.73 3.70 -2.88
CA ARG A 45 -5.67 4.78 -3.18
C ARG A 45 -6.32 4.58 -4.54
N LEU A 46 -7.54 5.05 -4.67
CA LEU A 46 -8.31 5.03 -5.91
C LEU A 46 -9.07 6.35 -6.08
N ALA A 47 -8.84 7.04 -7.19
CA ALA A 47 -9.63 8.21 -7.56
C ALA A 47 -10.42 7.95 -8.83
N THR A 48 -11.62 8.52 -8.91
CA THR A 48 -12.44 8.52 -10.12
C THR A 48 -12.43 9.93 -10.71
N PHE A 49 -12.14 10.03 -12.00
CA PHE A 49 -12.15 11.30 -12.73
C PHE A 49 -13.19 11.23 -13.86
N MET A 50 -14.07 12.22 -13.94
CA MET A 50 -15.03 12.31 -15.03
C MET A 50 -14.37 12.90 -16.30
N PRO A 51 -14.96 12.70 -17.49
CA PRO A 51 -14.42 13.25 -18.73
C PRO A 51 -14.21 14.76 -18.73
N GLU A 52 -15.11 15.51 -18.07
CA GLU A 52 -15.11 16.96 -18.01
C GLU A 52 -15.00 17.43 -16.56
N GLY A 53 -14.35 18.58 -16.36
CA GLY A 53 -14.14 19.19 -15.05
C GLY A 53 -12.68 19.19 -14.60
N SER A 54 -12.45 19.91 -13.50
CA SER A 54 -11.16 19.98 -12.83
C SER A 54 -11.19 19.10 -11.59
N TYR A 55 -10.22 18.21 -11.46
CA TYR A 55 -10.13 17.27 -10.35
C TYR A 55 -8.73 17.23 -9.78
N VAL A 56 -8.63 16.89 -8.50
CA VAL A 56 -7.38 16.63 -7.81
C VAL A 56 -7.54 15.42 -6.90
N MET A 57 -6.56 14.54 -6.95
CA MET A 57 -6.34 13.46 -5.99
C MET A 57 -5.13 13.83 -5.14
N THR A 58 -5.29 13.78 -3.82
CA THR A 58 -4.20 13.99 -2.87
C THR A 58 -3.94 12.70 -2.10
N ALA A 59 -2.67 12.29 -2.05
CA ALA A 59 -2.22 11.13 -1.28
C ALA A 59 -1.03 11.51 -0.41
N THR A 60 -1.13 11.24 0.89
CA THR A 60 -0.07 11.50 1.87
C THR A 60 0.51 10.18 2.36
N TYR A 61 1.83 10.05 2.22
CA TYR A 61 2.64 8.90 2.64
C TYR A 61 3.58 9.34 3.76
N ASN A 62 3.67 8.55 4.83
CA ASN A 62 4.68 8.67 5.88
C ASN A 62 5.55 7.41 5.83
N ASN A 63 6.86 7.53 6.02
CA ASN A 63 7.78 6.41 5.91
C ASN A 63 7.91 5.53 7.16
N GLN A 64 7.19 5.82 8.24
CA GLN A 64 7.15 4.94 9.40
C GLN A 64 6.38 3.66 9.04
N LEU A 65 7.09 2.53 9.01
CA LEU A 65 6.46 1.23 8.74
C LEU A 65 5.65 0.77 9.95
N VAL A 66 4.61 -0.01 9.65
CA VAL A 66 3.82 -0.72 10.64
C VAL A 66 3.60 -2.16 10.22
N PHE A 67 3.60 -3.06 11.20
CA PHE A 67 2.95 -4.35 11.03
C PHE A 67 1.48 -4.24 11.38
N VAL A 68 0.65 -4.93 10.62
CA VAL A 68 -0.80 -4.94 10.77
C VAL A 68 -1.29 -6.38 10.81
N ASN A 69 -2.31 -6.69 11.59
CA ASN A 69 -3.09 -7.91 11.43
C ASN A 69 -4.42 -7.54 10.74
N PRO A 70 -4.46 -7.52 9.40
CA PRO A 70 -5.63 -7.05 8.67
C PRO A 70 -6.77 -8.07 8.71
N LYS A 71 -8.00 -7.56 8.72
CA LYS A 71 -9.22 -8.30 8.38
C LYS A 71 -9.44 -8.22 6.88
N ILE A 72 -9.65 -9.38 6.28
CA ILE A 72 -9.87 -9.50 4.84
C ILE A 72 -11.27 -10.06 4.60
N GLU A 73 -12.05 -9.35 3.80
CA GLU A 73 -13.39 -9.78 3.38
C GLU A 73 -13.51 -9.63 1.86
N TYR A 74 -13.97 -10.70 1.20
CA TYR A 74 -14.16 -10.75 -0.25
C TYR A 74 -12.94 -10.27 -1.06
N GLY A 75 -11.73 -10.55 -0.57
CA GLY A 75 -10.47 -10.18 -1.22
C GLY A 75 -10.01 -8.74 -0.97
N ASN A 76 -10.59 -8.03 -0.01
CA ASN A 76 -10.24 -6.66 0.33
C ASN A 76 -9.86 -6.55 1.80
N VAL A 77 -8.88 -5.70 2.09
CA VAL A 77 -8.58 -5.27 3.46
C VAL A 77 -9.68 -4.32 3.92
N THR A 78 -10.43 -4.70 4.95
CA THR A 78 -11.56 -3.90 5.48
C THR A 78 -11.20 -3.16 6.76
N SER A 79 -10.39 -3.79 7.62
CA SER A 79 -9.88 -3.15 8.83
C SER A 79 -8.60 -3.81 9.36
N ALA A 80 -7.99 -3.22 10.39
CA ALA A 80 -6.92 -3.81 11.17
C ALA A 80 -7.45 -4.29 12.52
N ALA A 81 -7.14 -5.54 12.91
CA ALA A 81 -7.42 -6.03 14.25
C ALA A 81 -6.43 -5.45 15.29
N THR A 82 -5.18 -5.27 14.89
CA THR A 82 -4.11 -4.65 15.69
C THR A 82 -2.98 -4.18 14.76
N TRP A 83 -2.16 -3.24 15.21
CA TRP A 83 -0.98 -2.77 14.51
C TRP A 83 0.10 -2.29 15.48
N ILE A 84 1.35 -2.26 15.01
CA ILE A 84 2.47 -1.66 15.74
C ILE A 84 3.46 -1.04 14.78
N ASN A 85 4.04 0.09 15.18
CA ASN A 85 5.17 0.68 14.46
C ASN A 85 6.36 -0.25 14.53
N ILE A 86 7.14 -0.30 13.46
CA ILE A 86 8.32 -1.15 13.34
C ILE A 86 9.37 -0.42 12.51
N ASP A 87 10.61 -0.40 12.99
CA ASP A 87 11.73 0.21 12.28
C ASP A 87 12.60 -0.86 11.58
N PRO A 88 13.27 -0.51 10.47
CA PRO A 88 14.22 -1.43 9.85
C PRO A 88 15.28 -1.93 10.83
N GLY A 89 15.50 -3.25 10.86
CA GLY A 89 16.33 -3.94 11.84
C GLY A 89 15.52 -4.59 12.97
N GLU A 90 14.28 -4.17 13.18
CA GLU A 90 13.44 -4.64 14.28
C GLU A 90 12.51 -5.81 13.90
N GLN A 91 12.20 -6.62 14.90
CA GLN A 91 11.24 -7.70 14.84
C GLN A 91 10.19 -7.61 15.96
N THR A 92 9.01 -8.16 15.68
CA THR A 92 7.89 -8.27 16.62
C THR A 92 7.22 -9.64 16.52
N GLU A 93 6.35 -9.97 17.46
CA GLU A 93 5.58 -11.20 17.50
C GLU A 93 4.08 -10.89 17.58
N LEU A 94 3.28 -11.49 16.69
CA LEU A 94 1.83 -11.46 16.78
C LEU A 94 1.38 -12.55 17.77
N THR A 95 0.82 -12.12 18.89
CA THR A 95 0.34 -13.00 19.95
C THR A 95 -1.18 -12.95 20.05
N GLU A 96 -1.76 -13.97 20.68
CA GLU A 96 -3.20 -14.06 20.93
C GLU A 96 -3.41 -14.43 22.41
N GLN A 97 -4.20 -13.62 23.12
CA GLN A 97 -4.54 -13.89 24.51
C GLN A 97 -5.53 -15.04 24.60
N SER A 98 -5.21 -16.03 25.43
CA SER A 98 -5.96 -17.29 25.53
C SER A 98 -7.39 -17.14 26.06
N ASP A 99 -7.66 -16.06 26.80
CA ASP A 99 -8.95 -15.80 27.46
C ASP A 99 -9.94 -14.99 26.60
N SER A 100 -9.44 -14.15 25.69
CA SER A 100 -10.24 -13.20 24.93
C SER A 100 -10.13 -13.35 23.41
N ALA A 101 -9.22 -14.19 22.91
CA ALA A 101 -8.81 -14.25 21.50
C ALA A 101 -8.36 -12.88 20.95
N THR A 102 -8.00 -11.95 21.84
CA THR A 102 -7.49 -10.63 21.46
C THR A 102 -6.08 -10.80 20.94
N LYS A 103 -5.81 -10.24 19.77
CA LYS A 103 -4.49 -10.27 19.14
C LYS A 103 -3.76 -8.96 19.35
N SER A 104 -2.46 -9.05 19.58
CA SER A 104 -1.58 -7.90 19.71
C SER A 104 -0.17 -8.24 19.26
N PHE A 105 0.51 -7.24 18.70
CA PHE A 105 1.94 -7.32 18.47
C PHE A 105 2.70 -7.00 19.77
N THR A 106 3.80 -7.71 20.01
CA THR A 106 4.74 -7.37 21.08
C THR A 106 5.51 -6.10 20.75
N GLN A 107 6.07 -5.44 21.76
CA GLN A 107 6.99 -4.33 21.52
C GLN A 107 8.14 -4.78 20.59
N PRO A 108 8.49 -3.97 19.57
CA PRO A 108 9.63 -4.22 18.71
C PRO A 108 10.93 -4.42 19.48
N THR A 109 11.78 -5.29 18.95
CA THR A 109 13.14 -5.54 19.45
C THR A 109 14.08 -5.74 18.26
N ASP A 110 15.37 -5.51 18.44
CA ASP A 110 16.33 -5.77 17.38
C ASP A 110 16.35 -7.25 16.95
N GLY A 111 16.63 -7.49 15.66
CA GLY A 111 16.98 -8.84 15.17
C GLY A 111 16.25 -9.31 13.91
N ALA A 112 15.68 -8.40 13.11
CA ALA A 112 15.23 -8.74 11.75
C ALA A 112 16.39 -8.79 10.74
N GLY A 113 17.47 -8.05 11.00
CA GLY A 113 18.58 -7.85 10.06
C GLY A 113 18.46 -6.52 9.31
N ASP A 114 19.59 -6.04 8.78
CA ASP A 114 19.70 -4.71 8.17
C ASP A 114 18.65 -4.49 7.07
N ASN A 115 17.99 -3.34 7.09
CA ASN A 115 16.96 -2.91 6.12
C ASN A 115 15.69 -3.77 6.02
N THR A 116 15.52 -4.76 6.90
CA THR A 116 14.31 -5.59 6.92
C THR A 116 13.53 -5.40 8.21
N VAL A 117 12.25 -5.71 8.17
CA VAL A 117 11.37 -5.80 9.34
C VAL A 117 10.79 -7.21 9.42
N LYS A 118 10.57 -7.72 10.63
CA LYS A 118 10.10 -9.11 10.79
C LYS A 118 8.94 -9.22 11.78
N ALA A 119 7.92 -10.00 11.42
CA ALA A 119 6.83 -10.35 12.32
C ALA A 119 6.67 -11.87 12.38
N THR A 120 6.75 -12.44 13.58
CA THR A 120 6.52 -13.87 13.81
C THR A 120 5.10 -14.11 14.27
N ASN A 121 4.38 -15.04 13.64
CA ASN A 121 3.08 -15.47 14.15
C ASN A 121 3.27 -16.43 15.33
N LYS A 122 2.97 -15.97 16.54
CA LYS A 122 2.97 -16.78 17.77
C LYS A 122 1.57 -17.21 18.22
N THR A 123 0.55 -16.95 17.41
CA THR A 123 -0.79 -17.51 17.63
C THR A 123 -0.83 -18.98 17.27
N GLN A 124 -1.90 -19.69 17.65
CA GLN A 124 -2.06 -21.12 17.37
C GLN A 124 -2.42 -21.40 15.90
N ASN A 125 -3.08 -20.45 15.24
CA ASN A 125 -3.62 -20.61 13.89
C ASN A 125 -2.83 -19.77 12.87
N PRO A 126 -2.81 -20.16 11.58
CA PRO A 126 -2.29 -19.30 10.53
C PRO A 126 -2.95 -17.91 10.58
N GLN A 127 -2.14 -16.86 10.50
CA GLN A 127 -2.62 -15.48 10.51
C GLN A 127 -2.23 -14.78 9.22
N THR A 128 -3.06 -13.85 8.78
CA THR A 128 -2.64 -12.84 7.82
C THR A 128 -1.86 -11.76 8.54
N ILE A 129 -0.67 -11.44 8.03
CA ILE A 129 0.13 -10.31 8.49
C ILE A 129 0.28 -9.35 7.31
N GLY A 130 0.08 -8.06 7.58
CA GLY A 130 0.24 -6.99 6.62
C GLY A 130 1.41 -6.09 6.99
N VAL A 131 1.98 -5.44 5.98
CA VAL A 131 2.87 -4.29 6.15
C VAL A 131 2.16 -3.07 5.61
N GLY A 132 2.23 -1.98 6.36
CA GLY A 132 1.66 -0.70 6.00
C GLY A 132 2.59 0.44 6.37
N PHE A 133 2.03 1.64 6.42
CA PHE A 133 2.69 2.78 7.06
C PHE A 133 1.76 3.47 8.05
N ASP A 134 2.36 4.10 9.04
CA ASP A 134 1.64 4.94 9.99
C ASP A 134 1.05 6.15 9.27
N ASN A 135 -0.23 6.43 9.46
CA ASN A 135 -0.88 7.59 8.86
C ASN A 135 -0.73 8.86 9.72
N GLY A 136 0.02 8.79 10.83
CA GLY A 136 0.25 9.91 11.76
C GLY A 136 -0.96 10.23 12.64
N ASN A 137 -1.99 9.39 12.62
CA ASN A 137 -3.21 9.54 13.40
C ASN A 137 -3.57 8.21 14.08
N SER A 138 -3.33 8.12 15.38
CA SER A 138 -3.58 6.92 16.18
C SER A 138 -5.05 6.48 16.20
N ASP A 139 -5.99 7.37 15.89
CA ASP A 139 -7.43 7.07 15.86
C ASP A 139 -7.88 6.44 14.54
N ILE A 140 -7.03 6.49 13.51
CA ILE A 140 -7.31 5.94 12.19
C ILE A 140 -6.39 4.75 11.96
N GLN A 141 -6.96 3.60 11.63
CA GLN A 141 -6.16 2.42 11.29
C GLN A 141 -5.17 2.73 10.15
N PRO A 142 -3.92 2.24 10.23
CA PRO A 142 -2.96 2.45 9.18
C PRO A 142 -3.38 1.69 7.91
N PRO A 143 -3.13 2.25 6.71
CA PRO A 143 -3.37 1.52 5.46
C PRO A 143 -2.45 0.30 5.38
N THR A 144 -3.01 -0.85 5.04
CA THR A 144 -2.22 -2.04 4.68
C THR A 144 -1.84 -1.95 3.21
N LEU A 145 -0.55 -2.13 2.92
CA LEU A 145 0.00 -2.01 1.56
C LEU A 145 0.44 -3.34 0.97
N LEU A 146 0.96 -4.23 1.82
CA LEU A 146 1.37 -5.58 1.46
C LEU A 146 0.68 -6.55 2.41
N VAL A 147 0.26 -7.69 1.88
CA VAL A 147 -0.40 -8.74 2.65
C VAL A 147 0.34 -10.06 2.45
N PHE A 148 0.64 -10.74 3.55
CA PHE A 148 1.19 -12.09 3.62
C PHE A 148 0.12 -13.00 4.22
N ASN A 149 -0.47 -13.86 3.39
CA ASN A 149 -1.56 -14.73 3.83
C ASN A 149 -1.02 -15.97 4.53
N GLU A 150 -1.84 -16.51 5.45
CA GLU A 150 -1.63 -17.85 6.02
C GLU A 150 -0.23 -18.05 6.62
N THR A 151 0.32 -17.02 7.27
CA THR A 151 1.59 -17.15 8.00
C THR A 151 1.38 -18.17 9.11
N GLY A 152 1.96 -19.36 8.97
CA GLY A 152 1.77 -20.47 9.90
C GLY A 152 2.24 -20.15 11.32
N SER A 153 1.75 -20.91 12.30
CA SER A 153 2.23 -20.78 13.69
C SER A 153 3.74 -21.02 13.76
N GLY A 154 4.46 -20.16 14.47
CA GLY A 154 5.92 -20.17 14.58
C GLY A 154 6.66 -19.68 13.33
N HIS A 155 5.97 -19.40 12.22
CA HIS A 155 6.57 -18.86 11.01
C HIS A 155 6.59 -17.33 11.07
N ASN A 156 7.43 -16.73 10.24
CA ASN A 156 7.58 -15.29 10.19
C ASN A 156 7.40 -14.75 8.77
N VAL A 157 7.00 -13.49 8.73
CA VAL A 157 7.11 -12.60 7.59
C VAL A 157 8.38 -11.78 7.78
N THR A 158 9.25 -11.77 6.78
CA THR A 158 10.33 -10.79 6.65
C THR A 158 10.00 -9.90 5.48
N ALA A 159 9.95 -8.59 5.73
CA ALA A 159 9.66 -7.61 4.71
C ALA A 159 10.81 -6.61 4.54
N GLU A 160 11.12 -6.33 3.27
CA GLU A 160 11.92 -5.18 2.86
C GLU A 160 11.01 -4.27 2.04
N PHE A 161 10.87 -3.03 2.46
CA PHE A 161 9.92 -2.10 1.84
C PHE A 161 10.63 -0.93 1.17
N THR A 162 10.39 -0.75 -0.12
CA THR A 162 10.79 0.45 -0.87
C THR A 162 9.54 1.25 -1.20
N PRO A 163 9.52 2.57 -0.94
CA PRO A 163 8.34 3.40 -1.19
C PRO A 163 8.24 3.80 -2.67
N THR A 164 8.38 2.84 -3.58
CA THR A 164 8.13 3.02 -4.99
C THR A 164 6.63 2.93 -5.24
N LEU A 165 6.03 4.08 -5.55
CA LEU A 165 4.61 4.18 -5.85
C LEU A 165 4.37 4.07 -7.35
N SER A 166 3.47 3.17 -7.74
CA SER A 166 3.00 2.99 -9.11
C SER A 166 1.58 3.54 -9.25
N ALA A 167 1.29 4.17 -10.40
CA ALA A 167 -0.04 4.66 -10.76
C ALA A 167 -0.54 4.01 -12.05
N TYR A 168 -1.78 3.51 -12.03
CA TYR A 168 -2.41 2.81 -13.14
C TYR A 168 -3.76 3.47 -13.47
N VAL A 169 -4.05 3.62 -14.77
CA VAL A 169 -5.39 4.04 -15.21
C VAL A 169 -6.19 2.79 -15.59
N VAL A 170 -6.95 2.26 -14.64
CA VAL A 170 -7.63 0.96 -14.75
C VAL A 170 -8.85 0.88 -13.82
N GLY A 171 -9.96 0.35 -14.32
CA GLY A 171 -11.19 0.13 -13.54
C GLY A 171 -11.30 -1.29 -12.96
N GLY A 172 -12.34 -1.52 -12.15
CA GLY A 172 -12.66 -2.85 -11.59
C GLY A 172 -11.97 -3.17 -10.25
N TYR A 173 -11.34 -2.18 -9.62
CA TYR A 173 -10.71 -2.28 -8.31
C TYR A 173 -11.36 -1.30 -7.32
N GLN A 174 -11.12 -1.51 -6.03
CA GLN A 174 -11.47 -0.58 -4.95
C GLN A 174 -10.26 -0.38 -4.02
N GLU A 175 -10.27 0.68 -3.21
CA GLU A 175 -9.28 0.82 -2.14
C GLU A 175 -9.33 -0.40 -1.20
N GLY A 176 -8.16 -0.90 -0.82
CA GLY A 176 -8.03 -2.11 -0.02
C GLY A 176 -8.10 -3.42 -0.82
N SER A 177 -8.36 -3.40 -2.13
CA SER A 177 -8.31 -4.61 -2.96
C SER A 177 -6.92 -5.23 -2.96
N ILE A 178 -6.85 -6.54 -2.70
CA ILE A 178 -5.61 -7.31 -2.75
C ILE A 178 -5.34 -7.71 -4.20
N LEU A 179 -4.22 -7.25 -4.75
CA LEU A 179 -3.79 -7.58 -6.10
C LEU A 179 -3.23 -9.01 -6.11
N ARG A 180 -3.93 -9.92 -6.79
CA ARG A 180 -3.55 -11.34 -6.94
C ARG A 180 -2.71 -11.64 -8.18
N GLY A 181 -2.40 -10.61 -8.96
CA GLY A 181 -1.58 -10.68 -10.16
C GLY A 181 -1.25 -9.28 -10.63
N ALA A 182 -0.33 -9.21 -11.59
CA ALA A 182 0.04 -7.95 -12.21
C ALA A 182 -1.17 -7.27 -12.85
N ILE A 183 -1.25 -5.96 -12.71
CA ILE A 183 -2.22 -5.15 -13.46
C ILE A 183 -1.83 -5.25 -14.94
N ALA A 184 -2.78 -5.64 -15.79
CA ALA A 184 -2.51 -5.95 -17.20
C ALA A 184 -2.04 -4.74 -18.02
N THR A 185 -2.42 -3.53 -17.60
CA THR A 185 -2.00 -2.27 -18.23
C THR A 185 -0.67 -1.80 -17.66
N PRO A 186 0.23 -1.20 -18.46
CA PRO A 186 1.45 -0.60 -17.93
C PRO A 186 1.12 0.55 -16.97
N ALA A 187 2.00 0.77 -15.99
CA ALA A 187 1.90 1.92 -15.11
C ALA A 187 2.02 3.22 -15.93
N ALA A 188 1.09 4.15 -15.72
CA ALA A 188 1.14 5.49 -16.30
C ALA A 188 2.23 6.36 -15.64
N TRP A 189 2.65 5.97 -14.43
CA TRP A 189 3.66 6.66 -13.64
C TRP A 189 4.21 5.75 -12.54
N LYS A 190 5.48 5.95 -12.21
CA LYS A 190 6.18 5.22 -11.16
C LYS A 190 7.30 6.07 -10.58
N ARG A 191 7.35 6.27 -9.27
CA ARG A 191 8.41 7.04 -8.59
C ARG A 191 8.69 6.49 -7.20
N ASP A 192 9.96 6.54 -6.82
CA ASP A 192 10.38 6.44 -5.43
C ASP A 192 9.97 7.72 -4.68
N LEU A 193 9.10 7.59 -3.68
CA LEU A 193 8.63 8.71 -2.88
C LEU A 193 9.73 9.32 -2.01
N ALA A 194 10.74 8.54 -1.61
CA ALA A 194 11.85 9.06 -0.81
C ALA A 194 12.64 10.13 -1.58
N ALA A 195 12.72 10.00 -2.91
CA ALA A 195 13.42 10.91 -3.81
C ALA A 195 12.62 12.18 -4.19
N LEU A 196 11.34 12.28 -3.78
CA LEU A 196 10.50 13.44 -4.08
C LEU A 196 10.63 14.55 -3.00
N PRO A 197 10.31 15.80 -3.34
CA PRO A 197 10.11 16.86 -2.34
C PRO A 197 8.91 16.54 -1.43
N GLU A 198 8.83 17.21 -0.27
CA GLU A 198 7.75 17.01 0.72
C GLU A 198 6.35 17.10 0.10
N THR A 199 6.14 18.06 -0.81
CA THR A 199 4.94 18.14 -1.63
C THR A 199 5.33 18.15 -3.10
N SER A 200 4.67 17.31 -3.90
CA SER A 200 4.87 17.24 -5.35
C SER A 200 3.54 17.32 -6.09
N ASN A 201 3.53 18.05 -7.21
CA ASN A 201 2.34 18.24 -8.03
C ASN A 201 2.57 17.60 -9.40
N TRP A 202 1.54 16.91 -9.85
CA TRP A 202 1.56 16.15 -11.08
C TRP A 202 0.29 16.41 -11.87
N LYS A 203 0.41 16.31 -13.19
CA LYS A 203 -0.69 16.48 -14.13
C LYS A 203 -0.96 15.15 -14.81
N LEU A 204 -2.20 14.67 -14.68
CA LEU A 204 -2.72 13.54 -15.43
C LEU A 204 -3.33 14.05 -16.74
N GLU A 205 -2.86 13.50 -17.86
CA GLU A 205 -3.31 13.87 -19.20
C GLU A 205 -3.60 12.64 -20.04
N ARG A 206 -4.57 12.80 -20.95
CA ARG A 206 -4.87 11.81 -21.99
C ARG A 206 -3.97 12.07 -23.21
N GLN A 207 -3.27 11.03 -23.63
CA GLN A 207 -2.37 10.99 -24.77
C GLN A 207 -3.04 10.32 -25.97
N GLY A 208 -2.99 10.95 -27.14
CA GLY A 208 -3.36 10.36 -28.42
C GLY A 208 -4.87 10.21 -28.68
N ASP A 209 -5.22 9.22 -29.51
CA ASP A 209 -6.55 9.05 -30.11
C ASP A 209 -7.70 8.96 -29.07
N PRO A 210 -8.81 9.70 -29.29
CA PRO A 210 -10.00 9.72 -28.42
C PRO A 210 -10.72 8.36 -28.26
N VAL A 211 -10.31 7.29 -28.95
CA VAL A 211 -10.90 5.95 -28.81
C VAL A 211 -10.11 5.01 -27.89
N PHE A 212 -8.77 5.09 -27.86
CA PHE A 212 -7.90 4.15 -27.12
C PHE A 212 -6.96 4.84 -26.12
N GLY A 213 -7.40 5.97 -25.56
CA GLY A 213 -6.55 6.96 -24.89
C GLY A 213 -5.50 6.33 -23.97
N LYS A 214 -4.23 6.56 -24.30
CA LYS A 214 -3.15 6.32 -23.34
C LYS A 214 -3.19 7.44 -22.32
N TYR A 215 -2.76 7.18 -21.09
CA TYR A 215 -2.67 8.21 -20.06
C TYR A 215 -1.22 8.37 -19.63
N SER A 216 -0.85 9.60 -19.31
CA SER A 216 0.47 9.93 -18.77
C SER A 216 0.32 10.85 -17.58
N ILE A 217 1.23 10.70 -16.61
CA ILE A 217 1.35 11.64 -15.50
C ILE A 217 2.73 12.28 -15.56
N THR A 218 2.76 13.60 -15.65
CA THR A 218 4.00 14.40 -15.73
C THR A 218 4.07 15.39 -14.58
N ALA A 219 5.27 15.88 -14.25
CA ALA A 219 5.41 16.94 -13.26
C ALA A 219 4.63 18.18 -13.74
N ALA A 220 3.92 18.83 -12.81
CA ALA A 220 3.15 20.06 -13.06
C ALA A 220 3.96 21.32 -12.75
#